data_AF-A0A1H4YJC2-F1
#
_entry.id   AF-A0A1H4YJC2-F1
#
_cell.length_a   1.000
_cell.length_b   1.000
_cell.length_c   1.000
_cell.angle_alpha   90.00
_cell.angle_beta   90.00
_cell.angle_gamma   90.00
#
_symmetry.space_group_name_H-M   'P 1'
#
loop_
_entity.id
_entity.type
_entity.pdbx_description
1 polymer ?
#
loop_
_entity_poly.entity_id
_entity_poly.type
_entity_poly.pdbx_seq_one_letter_code
_entity_poly.pdbx_strand_id
1 'polypeptide(L)'
;MYDGTQWSRARAATVGLFVAWAIHDTEEWFTIGPWARERGLPVSDGLARTAIGAMGVAVGAAALDGARTGGRSAWYQSALLAYGLHGVSHLAMAARCGGYAPGVATTPIAVLPFWLWASSRLAREGVRRPAAGLLPGAAAMLAGGLAGSFGVAALVQRGARGRAT
;
A
#
# COMPACT_ATOMS: atom_id res chain seq x y z
N MET A 1 -10.09 24.56 18.48
CA MET A 1 -9.33 25.22 17.39
C MET A 1 -8.02 24.45 17.26
N TYR A 2 -7.77 23.77 16.14
CA TYR A 2 -6.49 23.06 15.92
C TYR A 2 -5.41 24.10 15.62
N ASP A 3 -4.27 24.09 16.30
CA ASP A 3 -3.15 24.95 15.90
C ASP A 3 -2.59 24.49 14.54
N GLY A 4 -2.02 25.41 13.76
CA GLY A 4 -1.53 25.13 12.40
C GLY A 4 -0.46 24.03 12.31
N THR A 5 0.26 23.78 13.40
CA THR A 5 1.29 22.74 13.51
C THR A 5 0.69 21.36 13.74
N GLN A 6 -0.39 21.27 14.51
CA GLN A 6 -1.13 20.01 14.65
C GLN A 6 -1.80 19.60 13.33
N TRP A 7 -2.36 20.56 12.60
CA TRP A 7 -2.98 20.31 11.32
C TRP A 7 -1.97 19.91 10.22
N SER A 8 -0.78 20.53 10.20
CA SER A 8 0.30 20.12 9.28
C SER A 8 0.79 18.70 9.57
N ARG A 9 0.88 18.30 10.85
CA ARG A 9 1.26 16.95 11.26
C ARG A 9 0.19 15.89 10.92
N ALA A 10 -1.09 16.19 11.10
CA ALA A 10 -2.17 15.28 10.72
C ALA A 10 -2.22 15.07 9.19
N ARG A 11 -1.95 16.12 8.42
CA ARG A 11 -1.79 16.04 6.96
C ARG A 11 -0.58 15.21 6.55
N ALA A 12 0.55 15.39 7.21
CA ALA A 12 1.74 14.58 6.96
C ALA A 12 1.48 13.09 7.27
N ALA A 13 0.76 12.78 8.35
CA ALA A 13 0.39 11.41 8.69
C ALA A 13 -0.52 10.77 7.63
N THR A 14 -1.38 11.54 6.96
CA THR A 14 -2.41 11.04 6.05
C THR A 14 -1.97 11.05 4.59
N VAL A 15 -1.57 12.21 4.06
CA VAL A 15 -1.01 12.35 2.70
C VAL A 15 0.30 11.57 2.57
N GLY A 16 1.08 11.50 3.66
CA GLY A 16 2.33 10.73 3.68
C GLY A 16 2.13 9.24 3.40
N LEU A 17 0.92 8.69 3.59
CA LEU A 17 0.63 7.28 3.25
C LEU A 17 0.85 7.06 1.75
N PHE A 18 0.34 7.96 0.91
CA PHE A 18 0.52 7.86 -0.53
C PHE A 18 1.98 8.05 -0.94
N VAL A 19 2.71 8.97 -0.29
CA VAL A 19 4.13 9.20 -0.58
C VAL A 19 4.97 7.99 -0.19
N ALA A 20 4.78 7.45 1.02
CA ALA A 20 5.50 6.29 1.51
C ALA A 20 5.18 5.03 0.68
N TRP A 21 3.92 4.87 0.26
CA TRP A 21 3.51 3.85 -0.71
C TRP A 21 4.22 4.03 -2.05
N ALA A 22 4.21 5.21 -2.65
CA ALA A 22 4.85 5.44 -3.95
C ALA A 22 6.35 5.17 -3.94
N ILE A 23 7.04 5.52 -2.84
CA ILE A 23 8.46 5.20 -2.64
C ILE A 23 8.68 3.69 -2.58
N HIS A 24 7.86 2.98 -1.81
CA HIS A 24 7.91 1.52 -1.69
C HIS A 24 7.64 0.82 -3.03
N ASP A 25 6.54 1.18 -3.68
CA ASP A 25 6.10 0.58 -4.94
C ASP A 25 7.02 0.93 -6.12
N THR A 26 7.93 1.91 -5.98
CA THR A 26 9.00 2.12 -6.96
C THR A 26 9.90 0.90 -7.06
N GLU A 27 10.23 0.25 -5.93
CA GLU A 27 10.96 -1.02 -5.95
C GLU A 27 10.16 -2.09 -6.69
N GLU A 28 8.90 -2.28 -6.29
CA GLU A 28 8.01 -3.29 -6.88
C GLU A 28 7.80 -3.10 -8.39
N TRP A 29 7.69 -1.84 -8.84
CA TRP A 29 7.50 -1.46 -10.23
C TRP A 29 8.60 -2.00 -11.15
N PHE A 30 9.83 -2.05 -10.63
CA PHE A 30 11.00 -2.53 -11.37
C PHE A 30 11.29 -4.01 -11.12
N THR A 31 10.86 -4.59 -10.00
CA THR A 31 11.35 -5.92 -9.58
C THR A 31 10.31 -7.03 -9.62
N ILE A 32 9.00 -6.76 -9.53
CA ILE A 32 7.97 -7.83 -9.55
C ILE A 32 8.05 -8.66 -10.83
N GLY A 33 8.08 -8.01 -11.99
CA GLY A 33 8.10 -8.69 -13.30
C GLY A 33 9.34 -9.59 -13.48
N PRO A 34 10.56 -9.07 -13.30
CA PRO A 34 11.78 -9.87 -13.32
C PRO A 34 11.78 -11.02 -12.30
N TRP A 35 11.43 -10.74 -11.05
CA TRP A 35 11.42 -11.73 -9.98
C TRP A 35 10.41 -12.87 -10.24
N ALA A 36 9.24 -12.53 -10.79
CA ALA A 36 8.22 -13.50 -11.17
C ALA A 36 8.67 -14.40 -12.32
N ARG A 37 9.30 -13.82 -13.35
CA ARG A 37 9.86 -14.55 -14.48
C ARG A 37 10.91 -15.57 -14.07
N GLU A 38 11.84 -15.19 -13.19
CA GLU A 38 12.86 -16.10 -12.65
C GLU A 38 12.27 -17.31 -11.91
N ARG A 39 11.03 -17.19 -11.41
CA ARG A 39 10.31 -18.21 -10.65
C ARG A 39 9.21 -18.90 -11.46
N GLY A 40 9.14 -18.66 -12.77
CA GLY A 40 8.11 -19.26 -13.64
C GLY A 40 6.68 -18.82 -13.32
N LEU A 41 6.50 -17.69 -12.63
CA LEU A 41 5.18 -17.17 -12.26
C LEU A 41 4.57 -16.38 -13.44
N PRO A 42 3.25 -16.48 -13.67
CA PRO A 42 2.60 -15.85 -14.82
C PRO A 42 2.29 -14.36 -14.60
N VAL A 43 3.27 -13.58 -14.15
CA VAL A 43 3.16 -12.13 -13.93
C VAL A 43 4.12 -11.40 -14.86
N SER A 44 3.57 -10.70 -15.85
CA SER A 44 4.35 -9.85 -16.75
C SER A 44 4.60 -8.46 -16.15
N ASP A 45 5.65 -7.77 -16.62
CA ASP A 45 5.94 -6.38 -16.24
C ASP A 45 4.72 -5.46 -16.46
N GLY A 46 4.06 -5.57 -17.61
CA GLY A 46 2.86 -4.79 -17.90
C GLY A 46 1.71 -5.10 -16.94
N LEU A 47 1.59 -6.34 -16.47
CA LEU A 47 0.54 -6.74 -15.53
C LEU A 47 0.82 -6.16 -14.15
N ALA A 48 2.05 -6.32 -13.66
CA ALA A 48 2.50 -5.76 -12.40
C ALA A 48 2.33 -4.23 -12.36
N ARG A 49 2.82 -3.52 -13.39
CA ARG A 49 2.74 -2.05 -13.47
C ARG A 49 1.30 -1.53 -13.51
N THR A 50 0.43 -2.21 -14.26
CA THR A 50 -1.00 -1.84 -14.30
C THR A 50 -1.67 -2.09 -12.96
N ALA A 51 -1.34 -3.20 -12.28
CA ALA A 51 -1.84 -3.50 -10.95
C ALA A 51 -1.36 -2.47 -9.91
N ILE A 52 -0.08 -2.09 -9.92
CA ILE A 52 0.48 -1.02 -9.07
C ILE A 52 -0.24 0.30 -9.33
N GLY A 53 -0.49 0.66 -10.59
CA GLY A 53 -1.26 1.86 -10.94
C GLY A 53 -2.68 1.84 -10.36
N ALA A 54 -3.39 0.72 -10.46
CA ALA A 54 -4.72 0.54 -9.87
C ALA A 54 -4.69 0.63 -8.33
N MET A 55 -3.67 0.03 -7.69
CA MET A 55 -3.45 0.14 -6.25
C MET A 55 -3.19 1.59 -5.82
N GLY A 56 -2.41 2.34 -6.60
CA GLY A 56 -2.13 3.76 -6.32
C GLY A 56 -3.38 4.62 -6.25
N VAL A 57 -4.39 4.34 -7.08
CA VAL A 57 -5.69 5.01 -7.00
C VAL A 57 -6.38 4.70 -5.66
N ALA A 58 -6.38 3.44 -5.23
CA ALA A 58 -6.99 3.01 -3.97
C ALA A 58 -6.28 3.63 -2.75
N VAL A 59 -4.94 3.60 -2.73
CA VAL A 59 -4.13 4.20 -1.65
C VAL A 59 -4.29 5.71 -1.64
N GLY A 60 -4.29 6.36 -2.80
CA GLY A 60 -4.53 7.80 -2.93
C GLY A 60 -5.91 8.20 -2.39
N ALA A 61 -6.96 7.43 -2.70
CA ALA A 61 -8.30 7.65 -2.17
C ALA A 61 -8.35 7.53 -0.64
N ALA A 62 -7.68 6.51 -0.07
CA ALA A 62 -7.58 6.35 1.39
C ALA A 62 -6.79 7.50 2.04
N ALA A 63 -5.70 7.96 1.44
CA ALA A 63 -4.91 9.09 1.93
C ALA A 63 -5.71 10.40 1.91
N LEU A 64 -6.48 10.64 0.84
CA LEU A 64 -7.38 11.79 0.73
C LEU A 64 -8.50 11.76 1.78
N ASP A 65 -9.11 10.59 2.00
CA ASP A 65 -10.09 10.38 3.07
C ASP A 65 -9.49 10.62 4.46
N GLY A 66 -8.27 10.14 4.69
CA GLY A 66 -7.48 10.46 5.88
C GLY A 66 -7.30 11.96 6.06
N ALA A 67 -6.88 12.67 5.00
CA ALA A 67 -6.66 14.11 5.05
C ALA A 67 -7.94 14.90 5.34
N ARG A 68 -9.08 14.51 4.74
CA ARG A 68 -10.40 15.12 4.99
C ARG A 68 -10.88 14.92 6.42
N THR A 69 -10.58 13.77 7.01
CA THR A 69 -11.04 13.41 8.37
C THR A 69 -10.02 13.73 9.47
N GLY A 70 -8.86 14.30 9.12
CA GLY A 70 -7.75 14.47 10.06
C GLY A 70 -7.30 13.14 10.67
N GLY A 71 -7.32 12.07 9.88
CA GLY A 71 -6.90 10.73 10.28
C GLY A 71 -7.93 9.91 11.07
N ARG A 72 -9.13 10.43 11.35
CA ARG A 72 -10.17 9.73 12.15
C ARG A 72 -10.94 8.62 11.41
N SER A 73 -10.86 8.60 10.08
CA SER A 73 -11.57 7.61 9.27
C SER A 73 -11.11 6.18 9.57
N ALA A 74 -12.08 5.28 9.76
CA ALA A 74 -11.80 3.85 9.87
C ALA A 74 -11.21 3.29 8.57
N TRP A 75 -11.69 3.77 7.41
CA TRP A 75 -11.17 3.37 6.10
C TRP A 75 -9.68 3.72 5.96
N TYR A 76 -9.32 4.98 6.21
CA TYR A 76 -7.92 5.40 6.21
C TYR A 76 -7.06 4.62 7.22
N GLN A 77 -7.53 4.42 8.46
CA GLN A 77 -6.74 3.70 9.46
C GLN A 77 -6.62 2.20 9.16
N SER A 78 -7.63 1.57 8.56
CA SER A 78 -7.53 0.21 8.02
C SER A 78 -6.55 0.14 6.86
N ALA A 79 -6.52 1.14 5.98
CA ALA A 79 -5.55 1.22 4.88
C ALA A 79 -4.12 1.41 5.41
N LEU A 80 -3.93 2.25 6.43
CA LEU A 80 -2.64 2.42 7.10
C LEU A 80 -2.18 1.12 7.79
N LEU A 81 -3.10 0.36 8.42
CA LEU A 81 -2.79 -0.95 8.98
C LEU A 81 -2.46 -1.98 7.89
N ALA A 82 -3.23 -2.01 6.80
CA ALA A 82 -2.98 -2.86 5.64
C ALA A 82 -1.61 -2.56 5.03
N TYR A 83 -1.23 -1.28 4.88
CA TYR A 83 0.08 -0.85 4.40
C TYR A 83 1.23 -1.40 5.26
N GLY A 84 1.12 -1.31 6.58
CA GLY A 84 2.11 -1.88 7.50
C GLY A 84 2.23 -3.40 7.38
N LEU A 85 1.09 -4.10 7.36
CA LEU A 85 1.02 -5.57 7.21
C LEU A 85 1.55 -6.02 5.84
N HIS A 86 1.31 -5.25 4.79
CA HIS A 86 1.85 -5.47 3.46
C HIS A 86 3.38 -5.44 3.45
N GLY A 87 4.00 -4.42 4.07
CA GLY A 87 5.47 -4.40 4.24
C GLY A 87 5.99 -5.64 4.97
N VAL A 88 5.34 -6.04 6.06
CA VAL A 88 5.72 -7.27 6.80
C VAL A 88 5.60 -8.52 5.91
N SER A 89 4.61 -8.57 5.01
CA SER A 89 4.46 -9.70 4.09
C SER A 89 5.64 -9.85 3.11
N HIS A 90 6.29 -8.75 2.71
CA HIS A 90 7.50 -8.80 1.89
C HIS A 90 8.70 -9.36 2.63
N LEU A 91 8.86 -9.00 3.91
CA LEU A 91 9.91 -9.57 4.75
C LEU A 91 9.70 -11.08 4.94
N ALA A 92 8.45 -11.50 5.16
CA ALA A 92 8.09 -12.91 5.26
C ALA A 92 8.36 -13.66 3.94
N MET A 93 8.05 -13.03 2.80
CA MET A 93 8.32 -13.58 1.47
C MET A 93 9.83 -13.75 1.23
N ALA A 94 10.61 -12.71 1.53
CA ALA A 94 12.07 -12.74 1.41
C ALA A 94 12.70 -13.85 2.27
N ALA A 95 12.25 -13.96 3.53
CA ALA A 95 12.69 -15.03 4.43
C ALA A 95 12.34 -16.42 3.88
N ARG A 96 11.12 -16.60 3.36
CA ARG A 96 10.67 -17.87 2.77
C ARG A 96 11.42 -18.23 1.49
N CYS A 97 11.80 -17.24 0.68
CA CYS A 97 12.58 -17.44 -0.54
C CYS A 97 14.08 -17.51 -0.30
N GLY A 98 14.56 -17.34 0.95
CA GLY A 98 15.98 -17.37 1.29
C GLY A 98 16.79 -16.25 0.64
N GLY A 99 16.17 -15.10 0.34
CA GLY A 99 16.84 -14.03 -0.39
C GLY A 99 15.89 -12.90 -0.77
N TYR A 100 16.25 -12.19 -1.84
CA TYR A 100 15.49 -11.03 -2.29
C TYR A 100 14.04 -11.38 -2.68
N ALA A 101 13.11 -10.54 -2.25
CA ALA A 101 11.73 -10.46 -2.75
C ALA A 101 11.39 -8.99 -3.04
N PRO A 102 10.57 -8.70 -4.06
CA PRO A 102 10.11 -7.34 -4.33
C PRO A 102 9.57 -6.69 -3.06
N GLY A 103 9.95 -5.44 -2.81
CA GLY A 103 9.53 -4.68 -1.63
C GLY A 103 10.35 -4.92 -0.36
N VAL A 104 11.27 -5.90 -0.33
CA VAL A 104 12.07 -6.20 0.87
C VAL A 104 13.03 -5.06 1.21
N ALA A 105 13.60 -4.37 0.22
CA ALA A 105 14.63 -3.35 0.46
C ALA A 105 14.02 -2.05 1.01
N THR A 106 12.86 -1.66 0.48
CA THR A 106 12.16 -0.44 0.86
C THR A 106 11.29 -0.60 2.10
N THR A 107 10.86 -1.81 2.46
CA THR A 107 10.09 -2.05 3.70
C THR A 107 10.76 -1.50 4.96
N PRO A 108 12.04 -1.80 5.30
CA PRO A 108 12.66 -1.33 6.54
C PRO A 108 12.97 0.17 6.54
N ILE A 109 13.08 0.81 5.36
CA ILE A 109 13.49 2.23 5.25
C ILE A 109 12.33 3.18 4.92
N ALA A 110 11.22 2.69 4.38
CA ALA A 110 10.04 3.49 4.03
C ALA A 110 8.78 3.02 4.77
N VAL A 111 8.39 1.74 4.59
CA VAL A 111 7.10 1.22 5.08
C VAL A 111 7.02 1.21 6.60
N LEU A 112 7.94 0.52 7.27
CA LEU A 112 7.91 0.39 8.72
C LEU A 112 8.13 1.74 9.42
N PRO A 113 9.12 2.57 9.02
CA PRO A 113 9.29 3.89 9.65
C PRO A 113 8.05 4.77 9.52
N PHE A 114 7.46 4.86 8.32
CA PHE A 114 6.26 5.66 8.12
C PHE A 114 5.06 5.12 8.89
N TRP A 115 4.79 3.82 8.79
CA TRP A 115 3.64 3.19 9.44
C TRP A 115 3.67 3.36 10.96
N LEU A 116 4.83 3.13 11.58
CA LEU A 116 5.02 3.29 13.03
C LEU A 116 4.89 4.75 13.45
N TRP A 117 5.48 5.67 12.69
CA TRP A 117 5.39 7.11 12.95
C TRP A 117 3.96 7.62 12.84
N ALA A 118 3.26 7.33 11.74
CA ALA A 118 1.89 7.77 11.49
C ALA A 118 0.93 7.17 12.53
N SER A 119 1.06 5.88 12.84
CA SER A 119 0.27 5.21 13.88
C SER A 119 0.49 5.83 15.26
N SER A 120 1.75 6.08 15.64
CA SER A 120 2.09 6.76 16.89
C SER A 120 1.55 8.18 16.93
N ARG A 121 1.52 8.89 15.80
CA ARG A 121 0.98 10.23 15.73
C ARG A 121 -0.53 10.25 15.98
N LEU A 122 -1.28 9.37 15.31
CA LEU A 122 -2.73 9.22 15.53
C LEU A 122 -3.05 8.85 16.99
N ALA A 123 -2.19 8.03 17.63
CA ALA A 123 -2.34 7.69 19.04
C ALA A 123 -2.14 8.90 19.95
N ARG A 124 -1.07 9.69 19.72
CA ARG A 124 -0.80 10.93 20.47
C ARG A 124 -1.88 12.00 20.28
N GLU A 125 -2.59 11.99 19.16
CA GLU A 125 -3.73 12.87 18.90
C GLU A 125 -5.06 12.32 19.46
N GLY A 126 -5.06 11.12 20.06
CA GLY A 126 -6.26 10.50 20.61
C GLY A 126 -7.27 10.03 19.56
N VAL A 127 -6.86 9.96 18.28
CA VAL A 127 -7.74 9.58 17.15
C VAL A 127 -7.53 8.16 16.65
N ARG A 128 -6.48 7.47 17.11
CA ARG A 128 -6.19 6.09 16.72
C ARG A 128 -7.24 5.13 17.26
N ARG A 129 -7.82 4.34 16.36
CA ARG A 129 -8.77 3.27 16.69
C ARG A 129 -8.01 2.01 17.15
N PRO A 130 -8.64 1.15 17.96
CA PRO A 130 -8.07 -0.14 18.34
C PRO A 130 -7.79 -1.01 17.12
N ALA A 131 -6.62 -1.67 17.08
CA ALA A 131 -6.21 -2.50 15.96
C ALA A 131 -7.20 -3.64 15.66
N ALA A 132 -7.78 -4.25 16.70
CA ALA A 132 -8.78 -5.32 16.55
C ALA A 132 -9.99 -4.87 15.71
N GLY A 133 -10.43 -3.61 15.85
CA GLY A 133 -11.54 -3.06 15.07
C GLY A 133 -11.16 -2.69 13.63
N LEU A 134 -9.86 -2.51 13.35
CA LEU A 134 -9.35 -2.18 12.02
C LEU A 134 -9.00 -3.42 11.19
N LEU A 135 -8.71 -4.53 11.87
CA LEU A 135 -8.15 -5.74 11.26
C LEU A 135 -9.03 -6.35 10.16
N PRO A 136 -10.37 -6.48 10.31
CA PRO A 136 -11.22 -6.99 9.22
C PRO A 136 -11.13 -6.13 7.97
N GLY A 137 -11.16 -4.80 8.13
CA GLY A 137 -11.02 -3.85 7.02
C GLY A 137 -9.63 -3.92 6.37
N ALA A 138 -8.58 -4.03 7.18
CA ALA A 138 -7.21 -4.16 6.68
C ALA A 138 -7.01 -5.47 5.91
N ALA A 139 -7.54 -6.59 6.43
CA ALA A 139 -7.50 -7.89 5.75
C ALA A 139 -8.28 -7.85 4.42
N ALA A 140 -9.47 -7.24 4.42
CA ALA A 140 -10.26 -7.05 3.20
C ALA A 140 -9.51 -6.18 2.17
N MET A 141 -8.83 -5.13 2.60
CA MET A 141 -8.02 -4.27 1.72
C MET A 141 -6.79 -4.99 1.17
N LEU A 142 -6.11 -5.81 1.97
CA LEU A 142 -4.98 -6.61 1.49
C LEU A 142 -5.43 -7.62 0.42
N ALA A 143 -6.41 -8.46 0.76
CA ALA A 143 -6.90 -9.50 -0.13
C ALA A 143 -7.59 -8.91 -1.37
N GLY A 144 -8.50 -7.95 -1.15
CA GLY A 144 -9.25 -7.27 -2.20
C GLY A 144 -8.39 -6.34 -3.05
N GLY A 145 -7.39 -5.69 -2.45
CA GLY A 145 -6.42 -4.87 -3.18
C GLY A 145 -5.55 -5.70 -4.10
N LEU A 146 -5.01 -6.83 -3.62
CA LEU A 146 -4.24 -7.76 -4.45
C LEU A 146 -5.11 -8.35 -5.57
N ALA A 147 -6.25 -8.97 -5.24
CA ALA A 147 -7.11 -9.59 -6.24
C ALA A 147 -7.69 -8.55 -7.23
N GLY A 148 -8.13 -7.40 -6.71
CA GLY A 148 -8.75 -6.33 -7.50
C GLY A 148 -7.76 -5.66 -8.44
N SER A 149 -6.55 -5.33 -7.99
CA SER A 149 -5.54 -4.69 -8.83
C SER A 149 -5.08 -5.59 -9.99
N PHE A 150 -4.79 -6.86 -9.72
CA PHE A 150 -4.45 -7.83 -10.75
C PHE A 150 -5.63 -8.17 -11.67
N GLY A 151 -6.85 -8.20 -11.14
CA GLY A 151 -8.08 -8.36 -11.93
C GLY A 151 -8.29 -7.22 -12.92
N VAL A 152 -8.18 -5.97 -12.46
CA VAL A 152 -8.22 -4.77 -13.33
C VAL A 152 -7.12 -4.83 -14.38
N ALA A 153 -5.89 -5.15 -13.98
CA ALA A 153 -4.77 -5.26 -14.90
C ALA A 153 -4.99 -6.31 -16.00
N ALA A 154 -5.54 -7.48 -15.64
CA ALA A 154 -5.85 -8.53 -16.58
C ALA A 154 -6.94 -8.10 -17.59
N LEU A 155 -7.97 -7.39 -17.13
CA LEU A 155 -9.04 -6.86 -17.99
C LEU A 155 -8.52 -5.82 -18.98
N VAL A 156 -7.68 -4.88 -18.50
CA VAL A 156 -7.07 -3.84 -19.34
C VAL A 156 -6.21 -4.47 -20.45
N GLN A 157 -5.40 -5.47 -20.12
CA GLN A 157 -4.56 -6.14 -21.13
C GLN A 157 -5.35 -6.96 -22.14
N ARG A 158 -6.42 -7.64 -21.71
CA ARG A 158 -7.32 -8.36 -22.63
C ARG A 158 -7.95 -7.38 -23.64
N GLY A 159 -8.43 -6.23 -23.18
CA GLY A 159 -8.99 -5.20 -24.04
C GLY A 159 -7.98 -4.60 -25.01
N ALA A 160 -6.73 -4.42 -24.60
CA ALA A 160 -5.67 -3.94 -25.48
C ALA A 160 -5.32 -4.95 -26.59
N ARG A 161 -5.27 -6.25 -26.27
CA ARG A 161 -4.99 -7.31 -27.25
C ARG A 161 -6.11 -7.48 -28.27
N GLY A 162 -7.37 -7.41 -27.84
CA GLY A 162 -8.53 -7.52 -28.74
C GLY A 162 -8.72 -6.33 -29.69
N ARG A 163 -8.04 -5.21 -29.46
CA ARG A 163 -8.00 -4.05 -30.39
C ARG A 163 -6.87 -4.11 -31.41
N ALA A 164 -5.91 -5.01 -31.22
CA ALA A 164 -4.73 -5.17 -32.08
C ALA A 164 -4.90 -6.29 -33.12
N THR A 165 -6.04 -6.98 -33.11
CA THR A 165 -6.47 -8.03 -34.04
C THR A 165 -7.60 -7.54 -34.90
#